data_AF-A9L0C3-F1
#
_entry.id   AF-A9L0C3-F1
#
_cell.length_a   1.000
_cell.length_b   1.000
_cell.length_c   1.000
_cell.angle_alpha   90.00
_cell.angle_beta   90.00
_cell.angle_gamma   90.00
#
_symmetry.space_group_name_H-M   'P 1'
#
loop_
_entity.id
_entity.type
_entity.pdbx_description
1 polymer ?
#
loop_
_entity_poly.entity_id
_entity_poly.type
_entity_poly.pdbx_seq_one_letter_code
_entity_poly.pdbx_strand_id
1 'polypeptide(L)'
;MEISKAIILPLFCVFVVPVLSVWSAQDAACSTPEVCSIKVQLQKKPDYLLLRDLAEKGPMGREAGSVVAALLDHPDWAIREKAARALGFIDYPEAIPYLGKLLNDPANAVLSLIAAESLGRIGDQRAIDFLEPVAESHWFPAVRNAAKTAIFNIEHNRQYPKQHPNASFADVFFDYLMVENYSTPRPKLCSELAVPFAKNNLFIKRYQDTENSSLAAISYRVISRGSNSLEQTNPDAIERYTIVLDASNQLTLPGVRYPQEPNVALKVGGGWLAGLNLGEWGGELVFLSDLGTSSRILSEPIADIFQLGSRNIAITDRIDGFDIIYEIKRSGDNQWSATPWRRLPDSMFEAKILASGELMVNTNVGSLQISSDGQMRMASCKAYYPINEDK
;
A
#
# COMPACT_ATOMS: atom_id res chain seq x y z
N MET A 1 71.62 -7.46 71.55
CA MET A 1 72.04 -8.70 70.85
C MET A 1 71.07 -8.91 69.71
N GLU A 2 71.61 -8.76 68.50
CA GLU A 2 70.98 -8.99 67.20
C GLU A 2 70.41 -10.41 67.07
N ILE A 3 69.36 -10.60 66.27
CA ILE A 3 69.46 -11.14 64.90
C ILE A 3 68.06 -11.11 64.25
N SER A 4 68.06 -10.61 63.01
CA SER A 4 67.00 -10.36 62.03
C SER A 4 66.06 -11.52 61.70
N LYS A 5 64.86 -11.20 61.23
CA LYS A 5 64.31 -11.71 59.96
C LYS A 5 63.18 -10.81 59.42
N ALA A 6 63.26 -10.58 58.11
CA ALA A 6 62.56 -9.56 57.33
C ALA A 6 61.06 -9.82 57.14
N ILE A 7 60.28 -8.73 57.15
CA ILE A 7 58.87 -8.69 56.73
C ILE A 7 58.87 -8.39 55.22
N ILE A 8 58.40 -9.35 54.42
CA ILE A 8 58.12 -9.16 53.00
C ILE A 8 56.64 -8.78 52.87
N LEU A 9 56.35 -7.56 52.38
CA LEU A 9 55.04 -7.19 51.85
C LEU A 9 54.80 -7.93 50.53
N PRO A 10 53.61 -8.50 50.27
CA PRO A 10 53.20 -8.83 48.93
C PRO A 10 52.53 -7.62 48.26
N LEU A 11 53.02 -7.32 47.06
CA LEU A 11 52.44 -6.45 46.05
C LEU A 11 51.02 -6.89 45.65
N PHE A 12 50.17 -5.89 45.42
CA PHE A 12 48.95 -5.84 44.60
C PHE A 12 48.55 -7.07 43.75
N CYS A 13 47.29 -7.49 43.93
CA CYS A 13 46.43 -7.88 42.81
C CYS A 13 44.99 -7.46 43.12
N VAL A 14 44.60 -6.27 42.63
CA VAL A 14 43.19 -5.87 42.53
C VAL A 14 42.61 -6.66 41.38
N PHE A 15 41.92 -7.75 41.67
CA PHE A 15 41.03 -8.39 40.70
C PHE A 15 39.83 -7.47 40.48
N VAL A 16 39.88 -6.71 39.39
CA VAL A 16 38.69 -6.12 38.80
C VAL A 16 37.85 -7.28 38.29
N VAL A 17 36.80 -7.64 39.04
CA VAL A 17 35.76 -8.53 38.55
C VAL A 17 35.06 -7.79 37.42
N PRO A 18 35.10 -8.25 36.16
CA PRO A 18 34.26 -7.66 35.15
C PRO A 18 32.83 -8.04 35.53
N VAL A 19 31.98 -7.02 35.69
CA VAL A 19 30.53 -7.19 35.77
C VAL A 19 30.10 -7.82 34.45
N LEU A 20 30.06 -9.15 34.43
CA LEU A 20 29.31 -9.90 33.44
C LEU A 20 27.85 -9.51 33.69
N SER A 21 27.38 -8.54 32.91
CA SER A 21 25.97 -8.27 32.79
C SER A 21 25.30 -9.59 32.44
N VAL A 22 24.42 -10.02 33.33
CA VAL A 22 23.51 -11.13 33.12
C VAL A 22 22.70 -10.79 31.88
N TRP A 23 23.10 -11.35 30.74
CA TRP A 23 22.20 -11.54 29.61
C TRP A 23 21.04 -12.37 30.14
N SER A 24 19.87 -11.77 30.26
CA SER A 24 18.65 -12.49 30.60
C SER A 24 18.44 -13.57 29.54
N ALA A 25 18.35 -14.82 29.98
CA ALA A 25 18.02 -15.98 29.17
C ALA A 25 16.56 -15.96 28.69
N GLN A 26 16.17 -14.89 27.98
CA GLN A 26 14.90 -14.73 27.27
C GLN A 26 15.12 -14.47 25.77
N ASP A 27 16.37 -14.36 25.32
CA ASP A 27 16.72 -14.33 23.90
C ASP A 27 16.77 -15.78 23.40
N ALA A 28 15.65 -16.25 22.84
CA ALA A 28 15.61 -17.51 22.11
C ALA A 28 16.74 -17.49 21.06
N ALA A 29 17.67 -18.44 21.16
CA ALA A 29 18.84 -18.54 20.32
C ALA A 29 18.43 -18.51 18.84
N CYS A 30 18.79 -17.42 18.16
CA CYS A 30 18.68 -17.32 16.73
C CYS A 30 19.65 -18.27 16.05
N SER A 31 19.20 -18.95 15.01
CA SER A 31 19.97 -19.83 14.14
C SER A 31 21.12 -19.08 13.45
N THR A 32 20.96 -17.77 13.17
CA THR A 32 22.05 -16.93 12.67
C THR A 32 22.04 -15.51 13.28
N PRO A 33 23.23 -14.87 13.42
CA PRO A 33 23.31 -13.47 13.86
C PRO A 33 22.53 -12.51 12.96
N GLU A 34 22.45 -12.79 11.66
CA GLU A 34 21.73 -11.96 10.68
C GLU A 34 20.21 -11.98 10.93
N VAL A 35 19.61 -13.16 11.06
CA VAL A 35 18.16 -13.28 11.35
C VAL A 35 17.82 -12.62 12.69
N CYS A 36 18.69 -12.78 13.69
CA CYS A 36 18.55 -12.10 14.98
C CYS A 36 18.57 -10.57 14.85
N SER A 37 19.51 -10.04 14.06
CA SER A 37 19.59 -8.61 13.79
C SER A 37 18.34 -8.09 13.10
N ILE A 38 17.85 -8.79 12.07
CA ILE A 38 16.63 -8.41 11.36
C ILE A 38 15.41 -8.43 12.29
N LYS A 39 15.26 -9.50 13.11
CA LYS A 39 14.18 -9.63 14.10
C LYS A 39 14.13 -8.44 15.05
N VAL A 40 15.28 -8.05 15.63
CA VAL A 40 15.38 -6.89 16.54
C VAL A 40 15.05 -5.58 15.82
N GLN A 41 15.48 -5.42 14.57
CA GLN A 41 15.19 -4.21 13.79
C GLN A 41 13.70 -4.10 13.45
N LEU A 42 13.06 -5.19 13.03
CA LEU A 42 11.63 -5.23 12.73
C LEU A 42 10.76 -4.85 13.95
N GLN A 43 11.15 -5.26 15.16
CA GLN A 43 10.45 -4.89 16.39
C GLN A 43 10.57 -3.39 16.70
N LYS A 44 11.69 -2.76 16.33
CA LYS A 44 11.91 -1.32 16.55
C LYS A 44 11.18 -0.48 15.51
N LYS A 45 11.29 -0.88 14.24
CA LYS A 45 10.69 -0.19 13.11
C LYS A 45 10.41 -1.21 12.00
N PRO A 46 9.13 -1.56 11.79
CA PRO A 46 8.74 -2.39 10.66
C PRO A 46 9.19 -1.75 9.34
N ASP A 47 9.83 -2.55 8.51
CA ASP A 47 10.37 -2.12 7.22
C ASP A 47 10.24 -3.25 6.20
N TYR A 48 9.78 -2.91 4.99
CA TYR A 48 9.49 -3.92 3.98
C TYR A 48 10.75 -4.54 3.36
N LEU A 49 11.90 -3.84 3.39
CA LEU A 49 13.18 -4.41 2.95
C LEU A 49 13.68 -5.43 3.97
N LEU A 50 13.54 -5.15 5.27
CA LEU A 50 13.85 -6.14 6.32
C LEU A 50 12.98 -7.40 6.20
N LEU A 51 11.70 -7.25 5.84
CA LEU A 51 10.81 -8.39 5.58
C LEU A 51 11.24 -9.20 4.36
N ARG A 52 11.69 -8.54 3.28
CA ARG A 52 12.28 -9.20 2.11
C ARG A 52 13.54 -9.97 2.49
N ASP A 53 14.47 -9.34 3.21
CA ASP A 53 15.75 -9.94 3.59
C ASP A 53 15.56 -11.17 4.47
N LEU A 54 14.60 -11.09 5.39
CA LEU A 54 14.22 -12.22 6.22
C LEU A 54 13.62 -13.36 5.39
N ALA A 55 12.72 -13.03 4.45
CA ALA A 55 12.09 -13.98 3.56
C ALA A 55 13.13 -14.71 2.67
N GLU A 56 14.20 -14.03 2.26
CA GLU A 56 15.30 -14.61 1.47
C GLU A 56 16.05 -15.71 2.24
N LYS A 57 16.03 -15.65 3.57
CA LYS A 57 16.63 -16.71 4.43
C LYS A 57 15.81 -17.99 4.46
N GLY A 58 14.62 -18.01 3.88
CA GLY A 58 13.74 -19.18 3.85
C GLY A 58 13.48 -19.73 5.26
N PRO A 59 13.46 -21.06 5.46
CA PRO A 59 13.18 -21.68 6.77
C PRO A 59 14.09 -21.23 7.92
N MET A 60 15.29 -20.71 7.65
CA MET A 60 16.16 -20.15 8.70
C MET A 60 15.55 -18.89 9.34
N GLY A 61 14.70 -18.17 8.60
CA GLY A 61 13.96 -17.01 9.10
C GLY A 61 12.79 -17.35 10.03
N ARG A 62 12.41 -18.63 10.16
CA ARG A 62 11.22 -19.09 10.92
C ARG A 62 11.19 -18.59 12.37
N GLU A 63 12.34 -18.45 13.01
CA GLU A 63 12.48 -17.95 14.39
C GLU A 63 12.02 -16.50 14.62
N ALA A 64 11.94 -15.72 13.53
CA ALA A 64 11.38 -14.38 13.52
C ALA A 64 9.88 -14.40 13.16
N GLY A 65 9.30 -15.56 12.85
CA GLY A 65 7.93 -15.70 12.36
C GLY A 65 6.88 -15.13 13.30
N SER A 66 7.06 -15.21 14.63
CA SER A 66 6.15 -14.57 15.58
C SER A 66 6.17 -13.03 15.51
N VAL A 67 7.34 -12.43 15.28
CA VAL A 67 7.48 -10.98 15.07
C VAL A 67 6.84 -10.57 13.75
N VAL A 68 7.06 -11.34 12.69
CA VAL A 68 6.46 -11.07 11.38
C VAL A 68 4.93 -11.25 11.43
N ALA A 69 4.42 -12.27 12.12
CA ALA A 69 2.99 -12.50 12.28
C ALA A 69 2.29 -11.34 13.01
N ALA A 70 2.94 -10.70 13.96
CA ALA A 70 2.40 -9.51 14.62
C ALA A 70 2.24 -8.30 13.67
N LEU A 71 2.97 -8.27 12.56
CA LEU A 71 2.86 -7.22 11.55
C LEU A 71 1.68 -7.42 10.59
N LEU A 72 0.95 -8.54 10.69
CA LEU A 72 -0.27 -8.76 9.92
C LEU A 72 -1.41 -7.81 10.33
N ASP A 73 -1.32 -7.15 11.49
CA ASP A 73 -2.28 -6.13 11.94
C ASP A 73 -1.72 -4.70 11.84
N HIS A 74 -0.59 -4.51 11.15
CA HIS A 74 0.06 -3.20 11.04
C HIS A 74 -0.84 -2.17 10.31
N PRO A 75 -0.87 -0.88 10.72
CA PRO A 75 -1.72 0.13 10.09
C PRO A 75 -1.36 0.38 8.62
N ASP A 76 -0.07 0.33 8.28
CA ASP A 76 0.42 0.41 6.90
C ASP A 76 0.12 -0.88 6.13
N TRP A 77 -0.65 -0.74 5.05
CA TRP A 77 -1.10 -1.83 4.19
C TRP A 77 0.08 -2.53 3.50
N ALA A 78 1.11 -1.78 3.11
CA ALA A 78 2.30 -2.35 2.51
C ALA A 78 2.99 -3.27 3.53
N ILE A 79 3.19 -2.84 4.77
CA ILE A 79 3.83 -3.70 5.80
C ILE A 79 3.04 -4.99 5.99
N ARG A 80 1.70 -4.96 6.05
CA ARG A 80 0.87 -6.16 6.17
C ARG A 80 1.09 -7.14 5.00
N GLU A 81 1.08 -6.63 3.78
CA GLU A 81 1.29 -7.42 2.55
C GLU A 81 2.65 -8.11 2.55
N LYS A 82 3.72 -7.37 2.86
CA LYS A 82 5.09 -7.93 2.87
C LYS A 82 5.27 -8.89 4.05
N ALA A 83 4.62 -8.65 5.18
CA ALA A 83 4.64 -9.57 6.32
C ALA A 83 3.95 -10.90 5.98
N ALA A 84 2.74 -10.86 5.41
CA ALA A 84 2.02 -12.04 4.96
C ALA A 84 2.88 -12.87 4.00
N ARG A 85 3.49 -12.21 3.01
CA ARG A 85 4.37 -12.87 2.04
C ARG A 85 5.61 -13.48 2.69
N ALA A 86 6.26 -12.75 3.60
CA ALA A 86 7.45 -13.22 4.30
C ALA A 86 7.16 -14.49 5.11
N LEU A 87 6.00 -14.60 5.77
CA LEU A 87 5.57 -15.81 6.50
C LEU A 87 5.49 -17.05 5.61
N GLY A 88 5.08 -16.88 4.35
CA GLY A 88 5.08 -17.96 3.37
C GLY A 88 6.49 -18.41 2.97
N PHE A 89 7.41 -17.47 2.77
CA PHE A 89 8.80 -17.78 2.37
C PHE A 89 9.63 -18.37 3.50
N ILE A 90 9.45 -17.89 4.74
CA ILE A 90 10.15 -18.46 5.89
C ILE A 90 9.53 -19.77 6.39
N ASP A 91 8.47 -20.23 5.72
CA ASP A 91 7.73 -21.46 6.04
C ASP A 91 7.39 -21.51 7.53
N TYR A 92 6.47 -20.63 7.99
CA TYR A 92 6.05 -20.52 9.40
C TYR A 92 4.60 -21.01 9.58
N PRO A 93 4.38 -22.30 9.86
CA PRO A 93 3.04 -22.90 9.93
C PRO A 93 2.14 -22.34 11.03
N GLU A 94 2.71 -21.77 12.10
CA GLU A 94 1.95 -21.11 13.16
C GLU A 94 1.22 -19.85 12.66
N ALA A 95 1.58 -19.31 11.49
CA ALA A 95 0.84 -18.22 10.84
C ALA A 95 -0.46 -18.65 10.15
N ILE A 96 -0.72 -19.95 9.95
CA ILE A 96 -1.88 -20.42 9.16
C ILE A 96 -3.21 -19.81 9.64
N PRO A 97 -3.56 -19.79 10.95
CA PRO A 97 -4.82 -19.20 11.38
C PRO A 97 -4.89 -17.68 11.17
N TYR A 98 -3.75 -16.99 11.15
CA TYR A 98 -3.69 -15.55 10.93
C TYR A 98 -3.81 -15.23 9.44
N LEU A 99 -3.08 -15.94 8.58
CA LEU A 99 -3.20 -15.84 7.12
C LEU A 99 -4.60 -16.24 6.65
N GLY A 100 -5.20 -17.27 7.24
CA GLY A 100 -6.56 -17.71 6.94
C GLY A 100 -7.61 -16.62 7.15
N LYS A 101 -7.44 -15.74 8.15
CA LYS A 101 -8.32 -14.58 8.37
C LYS A 101 -8.20 -13.53 7.25
N LEU A 102 -7.01 -13.37 6.67
CA LEU A 102 -6.72 -12.37 5.63
C LEU A 102 -7.29 -12.74 4.25
N LEU A 103 -7.65 -14.02 4.04
CA LEU A 103 -8.21 -14.51 2.79
C LEU A 103 -9.54 -13.86 2.40
N ASN A 104 -10.22 -13.21 3.34
CA ASN A 104 -11.49 -12.51 3.13
C ASN A 104 -11.43 -11.05 3.60
N ASP A 105 -10.25 -10.43 3.52
CA ASP A 105 -10.10 -9.00 3.86
C ASP A 105 -10.98 -8.16 2.90
N PRO A 106 -12.03 -7.49 3.41
CA PRO A 106 -12.97 -6.76 2.56
C PRO A 106 -12.40 -5.45 2.03
N ALA A 107 -11.27 -4.98 2.59
CA ALA A 107 -10.63 -3.74 2.20
C ALA A 107 -9.50 -3.95 1.20
N ASN A 108 -8.86 -5.13 1.19
CA ASN A 108 -7.64 -5.39 0.41
C ASN A 108 -7.60 -6.82 -0.14
N ALA A 109 -8.11 -7.01 -1.37
CA ALA A 109 -8.03 -8.30 -2.05
C ALA A 109 -6.61 -8.70 -2.49
N VAL A 110 -5.66 -7.76 -2.57
CA VAL A 110 -4.24 -8.08 -2.80
C VAL A 110 -3.67 -8.80 -1.58
N LEU A 111 -4.02 -8.38 -0.38
CA LEU A 111 -3.63 -9.08 0.85
C LEU A 111 -4.25 -10.48 0.91
N SER A 112 -5.50 -10.65 0.48
CA SER A 112 -6.13 -11.97 0.36
C SER A 112 -5.41 -12.88 -0.64
N LEU A 113 -4.96 -12.34 -1.78
CA LEU A 113 -4.16 -13.05 -2.77
C LEU A 113 -2.82 -13.52 -2.16
N ILE A 114 -2.10 -12.60 -1.51
CA ILE A 114 -0.82 -12.91 -0.86
C ILE A 114 -1.00 -13.95 0.25
N ALA A 115 -2.07 -13.87 1.03
CA ALA A 115 -2.37 -14.85 2.06
C ALA A 115 -2.59 -16.25 1.47
N ALA A 116 -3.34 -16.36 0.37
CA ALA A 116 -3.55 -17.64 -0.33
C ALA A 116 -2.24 -18.22 -0.87
N GLU A 117 -1.41 -17.40 -1.51
CA GLU A 117 -0.07 -17.82 -1.97
C GLU A 117 0.81 -18.28 -0.82
N SER A 118 0.79 -17.54 0.29
CA SER A 118 1.66 -17.80 1.45
C SER A 118 1.27 -19.10 2.15
N LEU A 119 -0.03 -19.37 2.26
CA LEU A 119 -0.54 -20.66 2.74
C LEU A 119 -0.11 -21.81 1.81
N GLY A 120 -0.17 -21.62 0.50
CA GLY A 120 0.33 -22.59 -0.47
C GLY A 120 1.84 -22.82 -0.39
N ARG A 121 2.63 -21.79 -0.05
CA ARG A 121 4.09 -21.88 0.17
C ARG A 121 4.44 -22.63 1.45
N ILE A 122 3.68 -22.42 2.52
CA ILE A 122 3.81 -23.18 3.77
C ILE A 122 3.52 -24.67 3.52
N GLY A 123 2.55 -24.99 2.66
CA GLY A 123 2.34 -26.36 2.19
C GLY A 123 1.69 -27.29 3.23
N ASP A 124 1.18 -26.76 4.34
CA ASP A 124 0.59 -27.54 5.44
C ASP A 124 -0.88 -27.85 5.18
N GLN A 125 -1.28 -29.10 5.41
CA GLN A 125 -2.65 -29.59 5.19
C GLN A 125 -3.72 -28.77 5.94
N ARG A 126 -3.39 -28.20 7.10
CA ARG A 126 -4.31 -27.35 7.89
C ARG A 126 -4.76 -26.10 7.14
N ALA A 127 -4.05 -25.69 6.10
CA ALA A 127 -4.43 -24.55 5.29
C ALA A 127 -5.64 -24.81 4.37
N ILE A 128 -5.91 -26.07 4.02
CA ILE A 128 -6.97 -26.42 3.06
C ILE A 128 -8.35 -25.99 3.55
N ASP A 129 -8.67 -26.21 4.83
CA ASP A 129 -9.94 -25.79 5.44
C ASP A 129 -10.21 -24.28 5.29
N PHE A 130 -9.16 -23.45 5.22
CA PHE A 130 -9.28 -22.02 4.97
C PHE A 130 -9.37 -21.68 3.48
N LEU A 131 -8.67 -22.43 2.63
CA LEU A 131 -8.54 -22.16 1.20
C LEU A 131 -9.74 -22.63 0.38
N GLU A 132 -10.41 -23.72 0.76
CA GLU A 132 -11.56 -24.28 0.04
C GLU A 132 -12.68 -23.25 -0.19
N PRO A 133 -13.26 -22.60 0.84
CA PRO A 133 -14.35 -21.65 0.63
C PRO A 133 -13.93 -20.46 -0.24
N VAL A 134 -12.65 -20.07 -0.14
CA VAL A 134 -12.06 -18.96 -0.90
C VAL A 134 -11.88 -19.33 -2.36
N ALA A 135 -11.42 -20.55 -2.65
CA ALA A 135 -11.29 -21.09 -3.99
C ALA A 135 -12.63 -21.15 -4.74
N GLU A 136 -13.72 -21.41 -4.02
CA GLU A 136 -15.07 -21.49 -4.56
C GLU A 136 -15.71 -20.12 -4.80
N SER A 137 -15.64 -19.23 -3.80
CA SER A 137 -16.60 -18.12 -3.68
C SER A 137 -15.99 -16.73 -3.56
N HIS A 138 -14.67 -16.58 -3.38
CA HIS A 138 -14.07 -15.25 -3.22
C HIS A 138 -14.38 -14.36 -4.43
N TRP A 139 -14.79 -13.11 -4.22
CA TRP A 139 -15.30 -12.25 -5.29
C TRP A 139 -14.25 -11.99 -6.40
N PHE A 140 -12.98 -11.87 -6.01
CA PHE A 140 -11.87 -11.58 -6.91
C PHE A 140 -11.26 -12.85 -7.52
N PRO A 141 -11.25 -13.01 -8.87
CA PRO A 141 -10.77 -14.23 -9.53
C PRO A 141 -9.33 -14.63 -9.22
N ALA A 142 -8.41 -13.67 -9.12
CA ALA A 142 -7.01 -13.95 -8.81
C ALA A 142 -6.85 -14.69 -7.47
N VAL A 143 -7.59 -14.28 -6.45
CA VAL A 143 -7.59 -14.92 -5.12
C VAL A 143 -8.15 -16.34 -5.20
N ARG A 144 -9.26 -16.55 -5.94
CA ARG A 144 -9.80 -17.90 -6.17
C ARG A 144 -8.78 -18.82 -6.83
N ASN A 145 -8.09 -18.33 -7.86
CA ASN A 145 -7.10 -19.09 -8.62
C ASN A 145 -5.86 -19.42 -7.78
N ALA A 146 -5.38 -18.47 -6.97
CA ALA A 146 -4.29 -18.70 -6.03
C ALA A 146 -4.68 -19.74 -4.97
N ALA A 147 -5.90 -19.67 -4.43
CA ALA A 147 -6.39 -20.67 -3.47
C ALA A 147 -6.47 -22.07 -4.08
N LYS A 148 -7.01 -22.22 -5.31
CA LYS A 148 -7.01 -23.50 -6.05
C LYS A 148 -5.60 -24.03 -6.28
N THR A 149 -4.68 -23.16 -6.67
CA THR A 149 -3.27 -23.51 -6.88
C THR A 149 -2.62 -23.96 -5.57
N ALA A 150 -2.89 -23.27 -4.46
CA ALA A 150 -2.39 -23.62 -3.15
C ALA A 150 -2.90 -25.01 -2.72
N ILE A 151 -4.21 -25.27 -2.79
CA ILE A 151 -4.82 -26.57 -2.47
C ILE A 151 -4.17 -27.68 -3.31
N PHE A 152 -4.12 -27.51 -4.63
CA PHE A 152 -3.52 -28.50 -5.53
C PHE A 152 -2.07 -28.83 -5.16
N ASN A 153 -1.25 -27.82 -4.83
CA ASN A 153 0.14 -28.06 -4.46
C ASN A 153 0.27 -28.72 -3.08
N ILE A 154 -0.56 -28.34 -2.10
CA ILE A 154 -0.58 -28.95 -0.76
C ILE A 154 -0.94 -30.45 -0.88
N GLU A 155 -2.04 -30.78 -1.57
CA GLU A 155 -2.51 -32.16 -1.74
C GLU A 155 -1.49 -33.08 -2.43
N HIS A 156 -0.70 -32.52 -3.35
CA HIS A 156 0.31 -33.26 -4.12
C HIS A 156 1.72 -33.12 -3.57
N ASN A 157 1.90 -32.48 -2.40
CA ASN A 157 3.20 -32.19 -1.79
C ASN A 157 4.20 -31.54 -2.77
N ARG A 158 3.73 -30.55 -3.53
CA ARG A 158 4.50 -29.80 -4.53
C ARG A 158 4.87 -28.44 -3.99
N GLN A 159 6.00 -27.92 -4.47
CA GLN A 159 6.39 -26.54 -4.18
C GLN A 159 5.42 -25.57 -4.87
N TYR A 160 4.97 -24.56 -4.15
CA TYR A 160 4.17 -23.49 -4.74
C TYR A 160 4.95 -22.79 -5.86
N PRO A 161 4.35 -22.60 -7.06
CA PRO A 161 5.06 -22.13 -8.23
C PRO A 161 5.62 -20.72 -8.05
N LYS A 162 6.75 -20.46 -8.72
CA LYS A 162 7.21 -19.10 -9.03
C LYS A 162 6.52 -18.68 -10.34
N GLN A 163 6.01 -17.44 -10.43
CA GLN A 163 5.44 -16.98 -11.70
C GLN A 163 6.52 -16.85 -12.77
N HIS A 164 7.71 -16.40 -12.38
CA HIS A 164 8.86 -16.21 -13.25
C HIS A 164 10.02 -17.14 -12.85
N PRO A 165 10.27 -18.23 -13.59
CA PRO A 165 11.29 -19.23 -13.21
C PRO A 165 12.72 -18.68 -13.08
N ASN A 166 13.05 -17.64 -13.84
CA ASN A 166 14.38 -17.03 -13.90
C ASN A 166 14.50 -15.71 -13.10
N ALA A 167 13.46 -15.34 -12.36
CA ALA A 167 13.45 -14.08 -11.61
C ALA A 167 14.32 -14.16 -10.34
N SER A 168 14.91 -13.02 -9.97
CA SER A 168 15.68 -12.92 -8.72
C SER A 168 14.75 -13.10 -7.51
N PHE A 169 15.29 -13.37 -6.32
CA PHE A 169 14.46 -13.47 -5.12
C PHE A 169 13.70 -12.16 -4.86
N ALA A 170 14.34 -11.00 -5.08
CA ALA A 170 13.69 -9.71 -4.92
C ALA A 170 12.49 -9.56 -5.87
N ASP A 171 12.65 -9.92 -7.13
CA ASP A 171 11.55 -9.91 -8.10
C ASP A 171 10.42 -10.84 -7.65
N VAL A 172 10.73 -12.06 -7.24
CA VAL A 172 9.75 -13.03 -6.73
C VAL A 172 9.05 -12.52 -5.46
N PHE A 173 9.77 -11.81 -4.59
CA PHE A 173 9.20 -11.23 -3.38
C PHE A 173 8.27 -10.05 -3.70
N PHE A 174 8.54 -9.28 -4.74
CA PHE A 174 7.68 -8.16 -5.16
C PHE A 174 6.74 -8.51 -6.32
N ASP A 175 6.69 -9.76 -6.76
CA ASP A 175 5.93 -10.22 -7.95
C ASP A 175 4.41 -10.03 -7.85
N TYR A 176 3.88 -10.03 -6.62
CA TYR A 176 2.45 -9.74 -6.39
C TYR A 176 2.08 -8.29 -6.74
N LEU A 177 3.08 -7.44 -7.01
CA LEU A 177 2.84 -6.09 -7.50
C LEU A 177 2.19 -6.10 -8.91
N MET A 178 2.18 -7.25 -9.61
CA MET A 178 1.62 -7.43 -10.96
C MET A 178 0.45 -8.42 -10.96
N VAL A 179 -0.72 -8.01 -10.46
CA VAL A 179 -1.90 -8.89 -10.31
C VAL A 179 -2.47 -9.34 -11.68
N GLU A 180 -2.14 -8.64 -12.76
CA GLU A 180 -2.49 -9.00 -14.14
C GLU A 180 -2.13 -10.45 -14.52
N ASN A 181 -1.01 -10.98 -14.01
CA ASN A 181 -0.55 -12.34 -14.32
C ASN A 181 -1.56 -13.43 -13.90
N TYR A 182 -2.39 -13.14 -12.89
CA TYR A 182 -3.44 -14.03 -12.39
C TYR A 182 -4.79 -13.87 -13.09
N SER A 183 -4.89 -12.85 -13.95
CA SER A 183 -6.13 -12.42 -14.57
C SER A 183 -6.19 -12.81 -16.05
N THR A 184 -5.57 -13.93 -16.45
CA THR A 184 -5.58 -14.39 -17.84
C THR A 184 -6.78 -15.29 -18.16
N PRO A 185 -7.50 -15.08 -19.29
CA PRO A 185 -7.33 -13.97 -20.23
C PRO A 185 -7.73 -12.62 -19.60
N ARG A 186 -7.00 -11.53 -19.94
CA ARG A 186 -7.23 -10.19 -19.37
C ARG A 186 -8.74 -9.88 -19.35
N PRO A 187 -9.32 -9.57 -18.19
CA PRO A 187 -10.74 -9.28 -18.09
C PRO A 187 -11.06 -8.08 -18.98
N LYS A 188 -12.05 -8.26 -19.85
CA LYS A 188 -12.50 -7.23 -20.79
C LYS A 188 -12.99 -6.02 -19.98
N LEU A 189 -12.43 -4.84 -20.25
CA LEU A 189 -12.95 -3.57 -19.75
C LEU A 189 -14.37 -3.36 -20.27
N CYS A 190 -15.21 -2.74 -19.45
CA CYS A 190 -16.62 -2.57 -19.80
C CYS A 190 -16.78 -1.38 -20.74
N SER A 191 -17.04 -1.64 -22.03
CA SER A 191 -17.48 -0.62 -22.99
C SER A 191 -18.94 -0.22 -22.78
N GLU A 192 -19.76 -1.16 -22.30
CA GLU A 192 -21.14 -0.96 -21.88
C GLU A 192 -21.41 -1.74 -20.59
N LEU A 193 -21.83 -1.03 -19.54
CA LEU A 193 -22.36 -1.66 -18.34
C LEU A 193 -23.86 -1.94 -18.55
N ALA A 194 -24.34 -3.04 -17.98
CA ALA A 194 -25.78 -3.32 -17.94
C ALA A 194 -26.57 -2.24 -17.15
N VAL A 195 -25.86 -1.42 -16.37
CA VAL A 195 -26.41 -0.32 -15.58
C VAL A 195 -25.93 1.01 -16.18
N PRO A 196 -26.84 1.97 -16.47
CA PRO A 196 -26.45 3.26 -17.02
C PRO A 196 -25.65 4.08 -16.00
N PHE A 197 -24.88 5.05 -16.47
CA PHE A 197 -24.16 5.99 -15.61
C PHE A 197 -25.09 7.07 -15.03
N ALA A 198 -24.77 7.56 -13.84
CA ALA A 198 -25.44 8.74 -13.30
C ALA A 198 -25.12 9.96 -14.18
N LYS A 199 -26.09 10.88 -14.35
CA LYS A 199 -25.84 12.13 -15.07
C LYS A 199 -24.88 13.01 -14.28
N ASN A 200 -23.80 13.47 -14.92
CA ASN A 200 -22.85 14.40 -14.31
C ASN A 200 -23.55 15.74 -13.99
N ASN A 201 -23.43 16.17 -12.74
CA ASN A 201 -23.88 17.48 -12.29
C ASN A 201 -22.66 18.41 -12.12
N LEU A 202 -22.39 19.22 -13.14
CA LEU A 202 -21.24 20.14 -13.17
C LEU A 202 -21.28 21.25 -12.09
N PHE A 203 -22.42 21.45 -11.44
CA PHE A 203 -22.53 22.35 -10.28
C PHE A 203 -21.95 21.74 -9.01
N ILE A 204 -21.90 20.40 -8.94
CA ILE A 204 -21.42 19.64 -7.78
C ILE A 204 -20.01 19.12 -8.01
N LYS A 205 -19.65 18.74 -9.24
CA LYS A 205 -18.33 18.19 -9.57
C LYS A 205 -17.74 18.82 -10.83
N ARG A 206 -16.47 19.18 -10.80
CA ARG A 206 -15.75 19.87 -11.88
C ARG A 206 -14.43 19.18 -12.21
N TYR A 207 -14.05 19.23 -13.48
CA TYR A 207 -12.79 18.74 -14.02
C TYR A 207 -12.08 19.86 -14.80
N GLN A 208 -10.76 19.78 -14.90
CA GLN A 208 -9.93 20.79 -15.57
C GLN A 208 -10.18 20.87 -17.09
N ASP A 209 -10.42 19.72 -17.74
CA ASP A 209 -10.45 19.62 -19.22
C ASP A 209 -11.83 19.76 -19.88
N THR A 210 -12.91 20.00 -19.13
CA THR A 210 -14.27 20.09 -19.71
C THR A 210 -14.67 21.55 -19.97
N GLU A 211 -14.32 22.10 -21.15
CA GLU A 211 -14.84 23.30 -21.88
C GLU A 211 -15.25 24.59 -21.11
N ASN A 212 -15.00 24.70 -19.81
CA ASN A 212 -15.34 25.88 -19.02
C ASN A 212 -14.34 25.97 -17.88
N SER A 213 -13.47 26.98 -17.94
CA SER A 213 -12.37 27.34 -17.00
C SER A 213 -12.87 27.69 -15.59
N SER A 214 -13.63 26.78 -15.00
CA SER A 214 -14.35 26.94 -13.75
C SER A 214 -13.54 26.51 -12.52
N LEU A 215 -12.34 25.97 -12.73
CA LEU A 215 -11.39 25.61 -11.67
C LEU A 215 -10.35 26.69 -11.38
N ALA A 216 -10.04 27.57 -12.33
CA ALA A 216 -9.17 28.74 -12.11
C ALA A 216 -9.64 29.63 -10.94
N ALA A 217 -10.96 29.70 -10.73
CA ALA A 217 -11.57 30.44 -9.62
C ALA A 217 -11.35 29.81 -8.24
N ILE A 218 -10.92 28.55 -8.17
CA ILE A 218 -10.61 27.83 -6.93
C ILE A 218 -9.16 27.36 -6.88
N SER A 219 -8.27 28.02 -7.61
CA SER A 219 -6.83 27.80 -7.53
C SER A 219 -6.29 28.06 -6.13
N TYR A 220 -5.30 27.29 -5.72
CA TYR A 220 -4.67 27.42 -4.41
C TYR A 220 -3.15 27.25 -4.52
N ARG A 221 -2.45 27.67 -3.47
CA ARG A 221 -0.99 27.74 -3.47
C ARG A 221 -0.35 26.45 -2.96
N VAL A 222 0.43 25.81 -3.82
CA VAL A 222 1.12 24.53 -3.57
C VAL A 222 2.62 24.75 -3.44
N ILE A 223 3.28 24.01 -2.54
CA ILE A 223 4.74 23.99 -2.47
C ILE A 223 5.24 23.03 -3.55
N SER A 224 5.80 23.56 -4.64
CA SER A 224 6.46 22.72 -5.65
C SER A 224 7.79 22.20 -5.08
N ARG A 225 8.05 20.90 -5.25
CA ARG A 225 9.32 20.24 -4.88
C ARG A 225 10.07 19.69 -6.11
N GLY A 226 9.76 20.19 -7.31
CA GLY A 226 10.35 19.71 -8.55
C GLY A 226 10.56 20.82 -9.58
N SER A 227 11.56 20.63 -10.43
CA SER A 227 11.99 21.54 -11.50
C SER A 227 10.96 21.69 -12.63
N ASN A 228 9.97 20.80 -12.76
CA ASN A 228 9.32 20.59 -14.06
C ASN A 228 7.81 20.92 -14.15
N SER A 229 7.17 21.46 -13.10
CA SER A 229 5.77 21.93 -13.22
C SER A 229 5.64 23.40 -13.64
N LEU A 230 6.76 24.10 -13.84
CA LEU A 230 6.81 25.54 -14.16
C LEU A 230 7.37 25.83 -15.55
N GLU A 231 7.99 24.86 -16.21
CA GLU A 231 8.71 25.11 -17.46
C GLU A 231 7.78 25.45 -18.63
N GLN A 232 6.47 25.16 -18.55
CA GLN A 232 5.57 25.34 -19.69
C GLN A 232 4.72 26.63 -19.68
N THR A 233 4.62 27.37 -18.57
CA THR A 233 3.64 28.48 -18.51
C THR A 233 4.20 29.86 -18.16
N ASN A 234 5.45 30.01 -17.72
CA ASN A 234 6.00 31.35 -17.48
C ASN A 234 7.54 31.43 -17.61
N PRO A 235 8.08 31.99 -18.72
CA PRO A 235 9.51 32.20 -18.93
C PRO A 235 10.17 33.16 -17.92
N ASP A 236 9.40 34.01 -17.25
CA ASP A 236 9.93 34.96 -16.24
C ASP A 236 10.04 34.34 -14.83
N ALA A 237 9.57 33.09 -14.64
CA ALA A 237 9.63 32.37 -13.37
C ALA A 237 10.99 31.67 -13.11
N ILE A 238 12.05 32.05 -13.82
CA ILE A 238 13.42 31.59 -13.58
C ILE A 238 13.99 32.34 -12.37
N GLU A 239 13.41 32.12 -11.18
CA GLU A 239 14.14 32.39 -9.94
C GLU A 239 15.15 31.26 -9.75
N ARG A 240 16.43 31.62 -9.76
CA ARG A 240 17.54 30.70 -9.49
C ARG A 240 17.29 30.01 -8.15
N TYR A 241 16.92 28.72 -8.16
CA TYR A 241 16.80 27.95 -6.94
C TYR A 241 18.16 27.92 -6.22
N THR A 242 18.24 28.59 -5.08
CA THR A 242 19.36 28.38 -4.15
C THR A 242 19.04 27.11 -3.38
N ILE A 243 19.67 26.01 -3.74
CA ILE A 243 19.66 24.79 -2.95
C ILE A 243 20.32 25.13 -1.61
N VAL A 244 19.55 25.06 -0.52
CA VAL A 244 20.09 25.26 0.82
C VAL A 244 20.45 23.89 1.39
N LEU A 245 21.75 23.65 1.54
CA LEU A 245 22.25 22.57 2.39
C LEU A 245 22.07 23.03 3.83
N ASP A 246 21.16 22.38 4.56
CA ASP A 246 21.04 22.64 5.99
C ASP A 246 22.20 21.98 6.77
N ALA A 247 22.32 22.34 8.06
CA ALA A 247 23.38 21.82 8.93
C ALA A 247 23.33 20.29 9.14
N SER A 248 22.27 19.62 8.66
CA SER A 248 22.11 18.17 8.66
C SER A 248 22.41 17.52 7.30
N ASN A 249 23.02 18.25 6.36
CA ASN A 249 23.32 17.78 5.01
C ASN A 249 22.06 17.39 4.21
N GLN A 250 20.88 17.90 4.58
CA GLN A 250 19.69 17.74 3.77
C GLN A 250 19.58 18.88 2.75
N LEU A 251 19.28 18.50 1.52
CA LEU A 251 18.99 19.41 0.44
C LEU A 251 17.58 19.97 0.67
N THR A 252 17.48 21.27 0.96
CA THR A 252 16.20 21.96 1.08
C THR A 252 16.04 22.95 -0.07
N LEU A 253 14.94 22.81 -0.80
CA LEU A 253 14.44 23.83 -1.71
C LEU A 253 13.60 24.81 -0.88
N PRO A 254 13.91 26.11 -0.84
CA PRO A 254 13.03 27.11 -0.26
C PRO A 254 11.66 26.99 -0.97
N GLY A 255 10.62 26.66 -0.21
CA GLY A 255 9.31 26.32 -0.78
C GLY A 255 8.61 27.54 -1.38
N VAL A 256 8.90 27.85 -2.65
CA VAL A 256 8.13 28.82 -3.41
C VAL A 256 6.75 28.23 -3.67
N ARG A 257 5.72 29.00 -3.34
CA ARG A 257 4.32 28.58 -3.47
C ARG A 257 3.75 29.11 -4.77
N TYR A 258 3.40 28.20 -5.68
CA TYR A 258 2.79 28.55 -6.96
C TYR A 258 1.28 28.33 -6.90
N PRO A 259 0.47 29.22 -7.50
CA PRO A 259 -0.94 28.91 -7.71
C PRO A 259 -1.04 27.69 -8.63
N GLN A 260 -1.79 26.68 -8.21
CA GLN A 260 -2.12 25.50 -8.99
C GLN A 260 -3.64 25.40 -9.11
N GLU A 261 -4.09 25.03 -10.30
CA GLU A 261 -5.46 24.61 -10.54
C GLU A 261 -5.60 23.14 -10.17
N PRO A 262 -6.61 22.75 -9.39
CA PRO A 262 -6.88 21.32 -9.17
C PRO A 262 -7.30 20.64 -10.48
N ASN A 263 -7.02 19.34 -10.60
CA ASN A 263 -7.53 18.55 -11.72
C ASN A 263 -9.02 18.23 -11.55
N VAL A 264 -9.46 18.08 -10.29
CA VAL A 264 -10.83 17.73 -9.93
C VAL A 264 -11.29 18.49 -8.69
N ALA A 265 -12.56 18.88 -8.64
CA ALA A 265 -13.18 19.40 -7.42
C ALA A 265 -14.60 18.90 -7.20
N LEU A 266 -14.92 18.59 -5.94
CA LEU A 266 -16.25 18.18 -5.47
C LEU A 266 -16.78 19.21 -4.46
N LYS A 267 -17.97 19.76 -4.71
CA LYS A 267 -18.66 20.68 -3.81
C LYS A 267 -19.10 19.91 -2.56
N VAL A 268 -18.76 20.47 -1.40
CA VAL A 268 -19.18 19.97 -0.09
C VAL A 268 -19.71 21.12 0.75
N GLY A 269 -20.27 20.84 1.93
CA GLY A 269 -20.76 21.90 2.82
C GLY A 269 -19.66 22.91 3.16
N GLY A 270 -19.88 24.20 2.87
CA GLY A 270 -18.96 25.29 3.20
C GLY A 270 -17.67 25.36 2.38
N GLY A 271 -17.59 24.65 1.24
CA GLY A 271 -16.41 24.71 0.39
C GLY A 271 -16.35 23.66 -0.73
N TRP A 272 -15.13 23.29 -1.10
CA TRP A 272 -14.79 22.30 -2.11
C TRP A 272 -13.71 21.36 -1.59
N LEU A 273 -13.83 20.07 -1.91
CA LEU A 273 -12.69 19.16 -1.90
C LEU A 273 -12.03 19.26 -3.27
N ALA A 274 -10.75 19.59 -3.30
CA ALA A 274 -9.98 19.79 -4.52
C ALA A 274 -8.82 18.80 -4.56
N GLY A 275 -8.73 18.04 -5.64
CA GLY A 275 -7.70 17.03 -5.88
C GLY A 275 -6.72 17.51 -6.92
N LEU A 276 -5.44 17.33 -6.65
CA LEU A 276 -4.33 17.57 -7.55
C LEU A 276 -3.52 16.29 -7.72
N ASN A 277 -3.16 16.01 -8.97
CA ASN A 277 -2.30 14.93 -9.40
C ASN A 277 -1.24 15.54 -10.34
N LEU A 278 0.02 15.42 -9.95
CA LEU A 278 1.20 15.85 -10.71
C LEU A 278 1.98 14.63 -11.22
N GLY A 279 1.31 13.49 -11.35
CA GLY A 279 1.90 12.20 -11.70
C GLY A 279 2.98 11.81 -10.71
N GLU A 280 4.17 11.51 -11.21
CA GLU A 280 5.30 11.05 -10.39
C GLU A 280 5.79 12.11 -9.37
N TRP A 281 5.40 13.37 -9.57
CA TRP A 281 5.79 14.49 -8.73
C TRP A 281 4.85 14.69 -7.54
N GLY A 282 3.90 13.77 -7.35
CA GLY A 282 3.00 13.70 -6.21
C GLY A 282 1.68 14.41 -6.47
N GLY A 283 1.06 14.92 -5.41
CA GLY A 283 -0.22 15.59 -5.48
C GLY A 283 -0.77 15.81 -4.09
N GLU A 284 -1.99 16.33 -4.03
CA GLU A 284 -2.66 16.55 -2.76
C GLU A 284 -4.18 16.59 -2.86
N LEU A 285 -4.80 16.28 -1.73
CA LEU A 285 -6.20 16.57 -1.48
C LEU A 285 -6.28 17.76 -0.52
N VAL A 286 -7.03 18.78 -0.90
CA VAL A 286 -7.19 20.02 -0.14
C VAL A 286 -8.66 20.34 0.03
N PHE A 287 -9.03 20.83 1.22
CA PHE A 287 -10.31 21.51 1.40
C PHE A 287 -10.13 23.01 1.16
N LEU A 288 -10.97 23.57 0.29
CA LEU A 288 -11.05 24.98 -0.03
C LEU A 288 -12.36 25.52 0.54
N SER A 289 -12.28 26.37 1.57
CA SER A 289 -13.46 26.99 2.17
C SER A 289 -14.07 28.06 1.25
N ASP A 290 -15.38 28.24 1.32
CA ASP A 290 -16.07 29.39 0.71
C ASP A 290 -15.56 30.74 1.24
N LEU A 291 -14.84 30.75 2.38
CA LEU A 291 -14.18 31.93 2.96
C LEU A 291 -12.78 32.20 2.37
N GLY A 292 -12.31 31.40 1.41
CA GLY A 292 -11.01 31.59 0.74
C GLY A 292 -9.81 30.99 1.47
N THR A 293 -10.01 30.24 2.55
CA THR A 293 -8.94 29.49 3.25
C THR A 293 -8.77 28.09 2.66
N SER A 294 -7.54 27.61 2.56
CA SER A 294 -7.24 26.23 2.16
C SER A 294 -6.57 25.43 3.27
N SER A 295 -6.89 24.14 3.36
CA SER A 295 -6.25 23.21 4.31
C SER A 295 -5.98 21.87 3.62
N ARG A 296 -4.72 21.44 3.61
CA ARG A 296 -4.32 20.15 3.06
C ARG A 296 -4.81 19.01 3.96
N ILE A 297 -5.43 18.02 3.34
CA ILE A 297 -5.96 16.81 3.99
C ILE A 297 -4.99 15.65 3.81
N LEU A 298 -4.49 15.46 2.59
CA LEU A 298 -3.68 14.31 2.19
C LEU A 298 -2.62 14.76 1.18
N SER A 299 -1.43 14.16 1.24
CA SER A 299 -0.33 14.38 0.27
C SER A 299 -0.17 13.15 -0.63
N GLU A 300 -1.14 12.92 -1.50
CA GLU A 300 -1.19 11.80 -2.44
C GLU A 300 -1.69 12.33 -3.81
N PRO A 301 -1.25 11.76 -4.93
CA PRO A 301 -1.79 12.09 -6.25
C PRO A 301 -3.26 11.69 -6.34
N ILE A 302 -4.16 12.67 -6.50
CA ILE A 302 -5.60 12.43 -6.50
C ILE A 302 -6.12 12.31 -7.93
N ALA A 303 -6.54 11.10 -8.30
CA ALA A 303 -7.15 10.81 -9.59
C ALA A 303 -8.56 11.41 -9.70
N ASP A 304 -9.41 11.13 -8.71
CA ASP A 304 -10.80 11.56 -8.73
C ASP A 304 -11.44 11.60 -7.32
N ILE A 305 -12.54 12.34 -7.17
CA ILE A 305 -13.28 12.54 -5.93
C ILE A 305 -14.77 12.29 -6.18
N PHE A 306 -15.44 11.53 -5.32
CA PHE A 306 -16.87 11.23 -5.45
C PHE A 306 -17.61 11.38 -4.14
N GLN A 307 -18.91 11.67 -4.25
CA GLN A 307 -19.86 11.39 -3.19
C GLN A 307 -20.48 10.02 -3.45
N LEU A 308 -20.19 9.04 -2.59
CA LEU A 308 -20.70 7.68 -2.68
C LEU A 308 -21.68 7.44 -1.51
N GLY A 309 -22.98 7.52 -1.81
CA GLY A 309 -24.01 7.60 -0.76
C GLY A 309 -23.80 8.85 0.09
N SER A 310 -23.61 8.67 1.41
CA SER A 310 -23.31 9.77 2.33
C SER A 310 -21.81 10.03 2.52
N ARG A 311 -20.93 9.21 1.93
CA ARG A 311 -19.47 9.31 2.11
C ARG A 311 -18.88 10.18 1.01
N ASN A 312 -17.91 11.01 1.38
CA ASN A 312 -17.01 11.58 0.38
C ASN A 312 -15.81 10.64 0.28
N ILE A 313 -15.39 10.33 -0.95
CA ILE A 313 -14.24 9.49 -1.22
C ILE A 313 -13.29 10.19 -2.19
N ALA A 314 -12.00 9.96 -2.01
CA ALA A 314 -10.96 10.36 -2.96
C ALA A 314 -10.19 9.11 -3.39
N ILE A 315 -9.92 8.97 -4.68
CA ILE A 315 -9.17 7.85 -5.23
C ILE A 315 -7.82 8.38 -5.69
N THR A 316 -6.76 7.67 -5.35
CA THR A 316 -5.40 8.02 -5.78
C THR A 316 -5.08 7.48 -7.17
N ASP A 317 -4.03 8.01 -7.80
CA ASP A 317 -3.37 7.46 -8.99
C ASP A 317 -1.87 7.34 -8.70
N ARG A 318 -1.48 6.21 -8.13
CA ARG A 318 -0.14 5.96 -7.58
C ARG A 318 0.73 5.21 -8.58
N ILE A 319 1.98 5.63 -8.64
CA ILE A 319 3.02 5.03 -9.49
C ILE A 319 3.27 3.55 -9.15
N ASP A 320 3.07 3.16 -7.88
CA ASP A 320 3.27 1.79 -7.43
C ASP A 320 2.19 0.80 -7.94
N GLY A 321 1.19 1.31 -8.67
CA GLY A 321 0.13 0.52 -9.27
C GLY A 321 -0.99 0.16 -8.31
N PHE A 322 -1.00 0.77 -7.12
CA PHE A 322 -1.83 0.33 -6.01
C PHE A 322 -2.63 1.44 -5.38
N ASP A 323 -3.67 1.80 -6.10
CA ASP A 323 -4.54 2.90 -5.74
C ASP A 323 -5.35 2.62 -4.48
N ILE A 324 -5.52 3.68 -3.71
CA ILE A 324 -6.24 3.68 -2.46
C ILE A 324 -7.45 4.60 -2.63
N ILE A 325 -8.61 4.07 -2.25
CA ILE A 325 -9.80 4.88 -2.01
C ILE A 325 -9.75 5.31 -0.56
N TYR A 326 -9.61 6.61 -0.33
CA TYR A 326 -9.70 7.24 0.97
C TYR A 326 -11.14 7.65 1.27
N GLU A 327 -11.62 7.37 2.47
CA GLU A 327 -12.82 7.99 3.00
C GLU A 327 -12.46 9.35 3.59
N ILE A 328 -13.19 10.39 3.16
CA ILE A 328 -12.98 11.77 3.56
C ILE A 328 -14.09 12.18 4.53
N LYS A 329 -13.70 12.44 5.78
CA LYS A 329 -14.61 12.85 6.84
C LYS A 329 -14.35 14.27 7.27
N ARG A 330 -15.42 14.93 7.70
CA ARG A 330 -15.36 16.20 8.41
C ARG A 330 -15.72 15.96 9.87
N SER A 331 -14.81 16.32 10.77
CA SER A 331 -15.05 16.34 12.22
C SER A 331 -16.02 17.48 12.59
N GLY A 332 -16.64 17.39 13.77
CA GLY A 332 -17.48 18.46 14.34
C GLY A 332 -16.75 19.80 14.47
N ASP A 333 -15.43 19.78 14.64
CA ASP A 333 -14.58 20.98 14.70
C ASP A 333 -14.23 21.56 13.32
N ASN A 334 -14.97 21.17 12.27
CA ASN A 334 -14.74 21.53 10.87
C ASN A 334 -13.40 21.10 10.28
N GLN A 335 -12.64 20.23 10.95
CA GLN A 335 -11.41 19.65 10.40
C GLN A 335 -11.72 18.48 9.48
N TRP A 336 -10.98 18.40 8.38
CA TRP A 336 -11.09 17.33 7.41
C TRP A 336 -9.99 16.29 7.59
N SER A 337 -10.33 15.02 7.43
CA SER A 337 -9.40 13.89 7.53
C SER A 337 -9.64 12.89 6.41
N ALA A 338 -8.57 12.28 5.91
CA ALA A 338 -8.63 11.16 4.98
C ALA A 338 -8.17 9.88 5.69
N THR A 339 -8.96 8.82 5.58
CA THR A 339 -8.60 7.49 6.10
C THR A 339 -8.66 6.45 4.98
N PRO A 340 -7.62 5.61 4.78
CA PRO A 340 -7.68 4.53 3.80
C PRO A 340 -8.92 3.67 4.02
N TRP A 341 -9.73 3.49 2.98
CA TRP A 341 -11.00 2.78 3.07
C TRP A 341 -10.99 1.49 2.25
N ARG A 342 -10.58 1.57 0.98
CA ARG A 342 -10.41 0.41 0.11
C ARG A 342 -9.11 0.49 -0.66
N ARG A 343 -8.52 -0.67 -0.91
CA ARG A 343 -7.38 -0.84 -1.77
C ARG A 343 -7.84 -1.43 -3.08
N LEU A 344 -7.56 -0.75 -4.17
CA LEU A 344 -7.79 -1.30 -5.49
C LEU A 344 -6.79 -2.44 -5.76
N PRO A 345 -7.24 -3.51 -6.45
CA PRO A 345 -6.38 -4.64 -6.74
C PRO A 345 -5.28 -4.32 -7.77
N ASP A 346 -5.43 -3.23 -8.52
CA ASP A 346 -4.46 -2.75 -9.52
C ASP A 346 -4.77 -1.27 -9.87
N SER A 347 -3.95 -0.65 -10.71
CA SER A 347 -4.10 0.74 -11.16
C SER A 347 -5.48 0.99 -11.77
N MET A 348 -6.07 2.11 -11.41
CA MET A 348 -7.27 2.61 -12.04
C MET A 348 -6.96 3.39 -13.33
N PHE A 349 -7.90 3.35 -14.25
CA PHE A 349 -7.91 4.21 -15.44
C PHE A 349 -9.05 5.21 -15.43
N GLU A 350 -10.18 4.79 -14.88
CA GLU A 350 -11.42 5.56 -14.90
C GLU A 350 -12.31 5.12 -13.74
N ALA A 351 -12.99 6.09 -13.12
CA ALA A 351 -14.03 5.81 -12.16
C ALA A 351 -15.28 6.64 -12.45
N LYS A 352 -16.47 6.06 -12.23
CA LYS A 352 -17.77 6.73 -12.44
C LYS A 352 -18.82 6.21 -11.47
N ILE A 353 -19.78 7.07 -11.12
CA ILE A 353 -20.98 6.64 -10.37
C ILE A 353 -22.01 6.07 -11.34
N LEU A 354 -22.49 4.88 -11.02
CA LEU A 354 -23.59 4.23 -11.73
C LEU A 354 -24.93 4.82 -11.32
N ALA A 355 -25.96 4.65 -12.14
CA ALA A 355 -27.32 5.03 -11.79
C ALA A 355 -27.86 4.27 -10.57
N SER A 356 -27.27 3.11 -10.23
CA SER A 356 -27.54 2.41 -8.96
C SER A 356 -27.00 3.14 -7.72
N GLY A 357 -26.14 4.15 -7.91
CA GLY A 357 -25.43 4.84 -6.83
C GLY A 357 -24.14 4.13 -6.38
N GLU A 358 -23.77 3.02 -7.01
CA GLU A 358 -22.48 2.36 -6.79
C GLU A 358 -21.37 3.03 -7.60
N LEU A 359 -20.13 2.90 -7.13
CA LEU A 359 -18.94 3.32 -7.86
C LEU A 359 -18.48 2.20 -8.79
N MET A 360 -18.29 2.52 -10.07
CA MET A 360 -17.55 1.66 -10.99
C MET A 360 -16.12 2.17 -11.11
N VAL A 361 -15.15 1.26 -11.07
CA VAL A 361 -13.74 1.55 -11.30
C VAL A 361 -13.18 0.59 -12.34
N ASN A 362 -12.66 1.13 -13.43
CA ASN A 362 -11.93 0.37 -14.44
C ASN A 362 -10.47 0.25 -14.01
N THR A 363 -9.96 -0.98 -13.91
CA THR A 363 -8.56 -1.28 -13.56
C THR A 363 -7.92 -2.21 -14.60
N ASN A 364 -6.60 -2.38 -14.53
CA ASN A 364 -5.85 -3.38 -15.30
C ASN A 364 -6.40 -4.81 -15.16
N VAL A 365 -6.94 -5.14 -14.00
CA VAL A 365 -7.53 -6.45 -13.67
C VAL A 365 -9.04 -6.48 -13.84
N GLY A 366 -9.59 -5.53 -14.61
CA GLY A 366 -10.98 -5.48 -15.02
C GLY A 366 -11.79 -4.43 -14.27
N SER A 367 -13.08 -4.39 -14.57
CA SER A 367 -13.98 -3.41 -13.98
C SER A 367 -14.56 -3.91 -12.66
N LEU A 368 -14.52 -3.04 -11.66
CA LEU A 368 -15.00 -3.27 -10.30
C LEU A 368 -16.27 -2.48 -10.06
N GLN A 369 -17.17 -3.02 -9.25
CA GLN A 369 -18.28 -2.29 -8.65
C GLN A 369 -18.09 -2.25 -7.14
N ILE A 370 -18.20 -1.05 -6.58
CA ILE A 370 -17.99 -0.76 -5.16
C ILE A 370 -19.24 -0.07 -4.65
N SER A 371 -19.90 -0.72 -3.70
CA SER A 371 -21.12 -0.21 -3.05
C SER A 371 -20.79 0.82 -1.97
N SER A 372 -21.81 1.51 -1.45
CA SER A 372 -21.63 2.60 -0.49
C SER A 372 -21.18 2.17 0.92
N ASP A 373 -21.38 0.90 1.27
CA ASP A 373 -20.79 0.25 2.44
C ASP A 373 -19.38 -0.32 2.15
N GLY A 374 -18.99 -0.31 0.87
CA GLY A 374 -17.68 -0.66 0.37
C GLY A 374 -17.51 -2.13 0.03
N GLN A 375 -18.59 -2.89 -0.18
CA GLN A 375 -18.44 -4.23 -0.76
C GLN A 375 -17.92 -4.09 -2.19
N MET A 376 -16.83 -4.81 -2.50
CA MET A 376 -16.22 -4.84 -3.83
C MET A 376 -16.59 -6.13 -4.54
N ARG A 377 -16.90 -6.03 -5.83
CA ARG A 377 -17.15 -7.17 -6.71
C ARG A 377 -16.71 -6.86 -8.13
N MET A 378 -16.46 -7.89 -8.93
CA MET A 378 -16.30 -7.72 -10.36
C MET A 378 -17.62 -7.20 -10.97
N ALA A 379 -17.51 -6.27 -11.90
CA ALA A 379 -18.65 -5.76 -12.65
C ALA A 379 -19.23 -6.86 -13.56
N SER A 380 -20.56 -6.98 -13.59
CA SER A 380 -21.25 -7.85 -14.55
C SER A 380 -21.42 -7.11 -15.87
N CYS A 381 -20.51 -7.34 -16.81
CA CYS A 381 -20.47 -6.61 -18.08
C CYS A 381 -20.92 -7.48 -19.26
N LYS A 382 -21.54 -6.85 -20.27
CA LYS A 382 -21.57 -7.45 -21.61
C LYS A 382 -20.15 -7.33 -22.16
N ALA A 383 -19.48 -8.46 -22.36
CA ALA A 383 -18.12 -8.52 -22.86
C ALA A 383 -18.00 -7.83 -24.24
N TYR A 384 -17.20 -6.75 -24.36
CA TYR A 384 -16.79 -6.24 -25.67
C TYR A 384 -15.86 -7.25 -26.36
N TYR A 385 -16.10 -7.58 -27.62
CA TYR A 385 -15.07 -8.18 -28.46
C TYR A 385 -14.40 -7.02 -29.20
N PRO A 386 -13.07 -6.86 -29.14
CA PRO A 386 -12.42 -5.99 -30.11
C PRO A 386 -12.83 -6.51 -31.49
N ILE A 387 -13.48 -5.64 -32.27
CA ILE A 387 -13.47 -5.78 -33.72
C ILE A 387 -11.98 -5.78 -34.05
N ASN A 388 -11.51 -6.85 -34.69
CA ASN A 388 -10.18 -6.88 -35.28
C ASN A 388 -10.04 -5.59 -36.08
N GLU A 389 -9.19 -4.67 -35.64
CA GLU A 389 -8.57 -3.75 -36.59
C GLU A 389 -7.65 -4.62 -37.44
N ASP A 390 -7.99 -4.74 -38.71
CA ASP A 390 -7.25 -5.48 -39.71
C ASP A 390 -5.73 -5.19 -39.61
N LYS A 391 -4.94 -6.19 -39.18
CA LYS A 391 -3.70 -6.68 -39.83
C LYS A 391 -2.97 -7.75 -39.03
#